data_AF-A0A432FKU7-F1
#
_entry.id   AF-A0A432FKU7-F1
#
_cell.length_a   1.000
_cell.length_b   1.000
_cell.length_c   1.000
_cell.angle_alpha   90.00
_cell.angle_beta   90.00
_cell.angle_gamma   90.00
#
_symmetry.space_group_name_H-M   'P 1'
#
loop_
_entity.id
_entity.type
_entity.pdbx_description
1 polymer ?
#
loop_
_entity_poly.entity_id
_entity_poly.type
_entity_poly.pdbx_seq_one_letter_code
_entity_poly.pdbx_strand_id
1 'polypeptide(L)'
;KSLTPQSIIAAMERGDFYASSGVAVHDVRLARRKYSFRIQPEAGVTYTTWFIGTRKNFKSSSDLPKRNSLKPSEAGIGEILGQSQSLEPSYTFNGDELYVRAEIMASKKKANPYVAGEHERAWLQPVRPGK
;
A
#
# COMPACT_ATOMS: atom_id res chain seq x y z
N LYS A 1 -4.30 -21.32 -10.99
CA LYS A 1 -5.44 -20.86 -10.15
C LYS A 1 -6.70 -20.97 -10.99
N SER A 2 -7.77 -21.58 -10.46
CA SER A 2 -9.06 -21.64 -11.16
C SER A 2 -9.88 -20.38 -10.85
N LEU A 3 -10.66 -19.87 -11.80
CA LEU A 3 -11.53 -18.69 -11.63
C LEU A 3 -12.98 -19.10 -11.32
N THR A 4 -13.17 -20.19 -10.57
CA THR A 4 -14.52 -20.55 -10.10
C THR A 4 -15.03 -19.54 -9.07
N PRO A 5 -16.35 -19.33 -8.95
CA PRO A 5 -16.92 -18.45 -7.93
C PRO A 5 -16.43 -18.78 -6.52
N GLN A 6 -16.35 -20.06 -6.16
CA GLN A 6 -15.85 -20.50 -4.85
C GLN A 6 -14.39 -20.10 -4.63
N SER A 7 -13.55 -20.22 -5.67
CA SER A 7 -12.12 -19.85 -5.58
C SER A 7 -11.94 -18.34 -5.42
N ILE A 8 -12.78 -17.54 -6.08
CA ILE A 8 -12.77 -16.07 -5.99
C ILE A 8 -13.24 -15.62 -4.59
N ILE A 9 -14.37 -16.15 -4.11
CA ILE A 9 -14.90 -15.82 -2.78
C ILE A 9 -13.87 -16.15 -1.71
N ALA A 10 -13.30 -17.35 -1.74
CA ALA A 10 -12.29 -17.76 -0.77
C ALA A 10 -11.03 -16.86 -0.82
N ALA A 11 -10.63 -16.37 -2.00
CA ALA A 11 -9.53 -15.41 -2.12
C ALA A 11 -9.89 -14.04 -1.51
N MET A 12 -11.11 -13.56 -1.74
CA MET A 12 -11.60 -12.31 -1.17
C MET A 12 -11.68 -12.37 0.36
N GLU A 13 -12.21 -13.45 0.91
CA GLU A 13 -12.30 -13.68 2.37
C GLU A 13 -10.94 -13.71 3.06
N ARG A 14 -9.91 -14.25 2.38
CA ARG A 14 -8.53 -14.24 2.89
C ARG A 14 -7.77 -12.94 2.65
N GLY A 15 -8.33 -12.00 1.88
CA GLY A 15 -7.64 -10.79 1.47
C GLY A 15 -6.58 -10.99 0.37
N ASP A 16 -6.64 -12.11 -0.37
CA ASP A 16 -5.74 -12.44 -1.48
C ASP A 16 -6.09 -11.65 -2.76
N PHE A 17 -6.29 -10.35 -2.64
CA PHE A 17 -6.65 -9.44 -3.73
C PHE A 17 -6.10 -8.03 -3.49
N TYR A 18 -5.99 -7.26 -4.55
CA TYR A 18 -5.64 -5.84 -4.48
C TYR A 18 -6.34 -5.07 -5.61
N ALA A 19 -6.52 -3.77 -5.41
CA ALA A 19 -7.04 -2.91 -6.46
C ALA A 19 -5.88 -2.45 -7.36
N SER A 20 -6.10 -2.43 -8.67
CA SER A 20 -5.11 -1.95 -9.64
C SER A 20 -5.76 -1.28 -10.84
N SER A 21 -5.06 -0.31 -11.41
CA SER A 21 -5.38 0.30 -12.71
C SER A 21 -4.37 -0.05 -13.81
N GLY A 22 -3.52 -1.07 -13.61
CA GLY A 22 -2.56 -1.55 -14.62
C GLY A 22 -1.27 -2.14 -14.03
N VAL A 23 -0.96 -1.80 -12.78
CA VAL A 23 0.20 -2.35 -12.08
C VAL A 23 -0.08 -3.77 -11.59
N ALA A 24 0.71 -4.74 -12.04
CA ALA A 24 0.64 -6.11 -11.57
C ALA A 24 1.69 -6.40 -10.48
N VAL A 25 1.26 -7.07 -9.42
CA VAL A 25 2.08 -7.48 -8.28
C VAL A 25 1.99 -8.99 -8.10
N HIS A 26 3.15 -9.60 -7.84
CA HIS A 26 3.35 -11.00 -7.50
C HIS A 26 3.84 -11.14 -6.06
N ASP A 27 3.64 -12.34 -5.51
CA ASP A 27 4.26 -12.80 -4.27
C ASP A 27 4.20 -11.80 -3.11
N VAL A 28 2.99 -11.32 -2.79
CA VAL A 28 2.80 -10.53 -1.58
C VAL A 28 3.10 -11.42 -0.37
N ARG A 29 4.12 -11.04 0.41
CA ARG A 29 4.61 -11.78 1.58
C ARG A 29 4.50 -10.91 2.81
N LEU A 30 3.81 -11.44 3.80
CA LEU A 30 3.71 -10.86 5.14
C LEU A 30 4.37 -11.82 6.13
N ALA A 31 5.51 -11.41 6.68
CA ALA A 31 6.15 -12.04 7.83
C ALA A 31 5.93 -11.19 9.08
N ARG A 32 6.22 -11.74 10.27
CA ARG A 32 5.98 -11.07 11.57
C ARG A 32 6.47 -9.62 11.62
N ARG A 33 7.63 -9.34 11.02
CA ARG A 33 8.28 -8.03 11.00
C ARG A 33 8.55 -7.45 9.61
N LYS A 34 8.16 -8.15 8.53
CA LYS A 34 8.50 -7.73 7.16
C LYS A 34 7.30 -7.84 6.23
N TYR A 35 7.05 -6.78 5.50
CA TYR A 35 6.07 -6.71 4.42
C TYR A 35 6.81 -6.50 3.11
N SER A 36 6.65 -7.39 2.14
CA SER A 36 7.36 -7.32 0.86
C SER A 36 6.54 -7.93 -0.27
N PHE A 37 6.81 -7.51 -1.49
CA PHE A 37 6.16 -8.04 -2.69
C PHE A 37 7.06 -7.81 -3.91
N ARG A 38 6.69 -8.38 -5.05
CA ARG A 38 7.40 -8.19 -6.32
C ARG A 38 6.48 -7.52 -7.33
N ILE A 39 6.94 -6.43 -7.93
CA ILE A 39 6.23 -5.75 -9.02
C ILE A 39 6.59 -6.46 -10.33
N GLN A 40 5.61 -6.76 -11.18
CA GLN A 40 5.89 -7.24 -12.54
C GLN A 40 6.41 -6.05 -13.36
N PRO A 41 7.65 -6.11 -13.88
CA PRO A 41 8.20 -5.02 -14.67
C PRO A 41 7.61 -4.95 -16.08
N GLU A 42 7.45 -3.74 -16.58
CA GLU A 42 7.22 -3.43 -17.98
C GLU A 42 8.41 -2.64 -18.55
N ALA A 43 8.76 -2.89 -19.82
CA ALA A 43 9.90 -2.24 -20.46
C ALA A 43 9.71 -0.70 -20.51
N GLY A 44 10.70 0.04 -20.02
CA GLY A 44 10.67 1.51 -19.99
C GLY A 44 9.76 2.12 -18.91
N VAL A 45 9.14 1.31 -18.05
CA VAL A 45 8.27 1.79 -16.97
C VAL A 45 9.02 1.74 -15.63
N THR A 46 8.96 2.83 -14.87
CA THR A 46 9.51 2.92 -13.52
C THR A 46 8.38 2.91 -12.50
N TYR A 47 8.67 2.42 -11.29
CA TYR A 47 7.67 2.30 -10.24
C TYR A 47 8.13 3.02 -8.98
N THR A 48 7.23 3.75 -8.33
CA THR A 48 7.43 4.27 -6.99
C THR A 48 6.44 3.59 -6.06
N THR A 49 6.94 3.02 -4.96
CA THR A 49 6.14 2.46 -3.88
C THR A 49 6.22 3.38 -2.68
N TRP A 50 5.07 3.70 -2.08
CA TRP A 50 4.96 4.30 -0.76
C TRP A 50 4.34 3.32 0.22
N PHE A 51 4.99 3.17 1.37
CA PHE A 51 4.42 2.50 2.54
C PHE A 51 3.75 3.57 3.38
N ILE A 52 2.41 3.52 3.44
CA ILE A 52 1.57 4.52 4.09
C ILE A 52 0.92 3.88 5.32
N GLY A 53 0.92 4.56 6.46
CA GLY A 53 0.33 4.01 7.68
C GLY A 53 0.04 5.04 8.75
N THR A 54 -0.49 4.56 9.87
CA THR A 54 -0.78 5.39 11.04
C THR A 54 -0.14 4.74 12.25
N ARG A 55 0.60 5.50 13.06
CA ARG A 55 1.18 5.01 14.31
C ARG A 55 0.18 5.04 15.46
N LYS A 56 0.32 4.15 16.44
CA LYS A 56 -0.56 4.02 17.61
C LYS A 56 -0.67 5.32 18.42
N ASN A 57 0.39 6.12 18.43
CA ASN A 57 0.47 7.37 19.17
C ASN A 57 -0.12 8.59 18.43
N PHE A 58 -0.75 8.43 17.27
CA PHE A 58 -1.27 9.56 16.49
C PHE A 58 -2.25 10.45 17.27
N LYS A 59 -3.04 9.87 18.19
CA LYS A 59 -3.96 10.61 19.08
C LYS A 59 -3.31 11.19 20.33
N SER A 60 -2.10 10.78 20.68
CA SER A 60 -1.41 11.19 21.90
C SER A 60 -0.36 12.28 21.66
N SER A 61 -0.42 12.97 20.52
CA SER A 61 0.41 14.15 20.25
C SER A 61 0.12 15.24 21.29
N SER A 62 1.17 15.79 21.91
CA SER A 62 1.08 16.97 22.78
C SER A 62 0.78 18.25 22.00
N ASP A 63 1.01 18.25 20.69
CA ASP A 63 0.65 19.31 19.76
C ASP A 63 -0.88 19.26 19.49
N LEU A 64 -1.61 20.17 20.14
CA LEU A 64 -3.07 20.30 20.02
C LEU A 64 -3.54 20.67 18.60
N PRO A 65 -2.93 21.67 17.91
CA PRO A 65 -3.21 21.92 16.49
C PRO A 65 -3.06 20.68 15.63
N LYS A 66 -1.97 19.92 15.79
CA LYS A 66 -1.75 18.68 15.06
C LYS A 66 -2.87 17.67 15.31
N ARG A 67 -3.18 17.41 16.57
CA ARG A 67 -4.20 16.43 16.98
C ARG A 67 -5.61 16.79 16.49
N ASN A 68 -5.91 18.08 16.40
CA ASN A 68 -7.22 18.59 15.98
C ASN A 68 -7.26 18.92 14.47
N SER A 69 -6.21 18.64 13.71
CA SER A 69 -6.21 18.94 12.27
C SER A 69 -7.31 18.15 11.56
N LEU A 70 -8.06 18.85 10.71
CA LEU A 70 -9.06 18.24 9.82
C LEU A 70 -8.40 17.55 8.62
N LYS A 71 -7.09 17.73 8.42
CA LYS A 71 -6.31 17.03 7.39
C LYS A 71 -5.69 15.77 8.01
N PRO A 72 -6.05 14.57 7.52
CA PRO A 72 -5.59 13.31 8.13
C PRO A 72 -4.07 13.22 8.27
N SER A 73 -3.30 13.60 7.25
CA SER A 73 -1.84 13.52 7.26
C SER A 73 -1.20 14.42 8.33
N GLU A 74 -1.75 15.62 8.52
CA GLU A 74 -1.30 16.53 9.58
C GLU A 74 -1.60 15.94 10.96
N ALA A 75 -2.75 15.27 11.13
CA ALA A 75 -3.09 14.53 12.34
C ALA A 75 -2.29 13.23 12.56
N GLY A 76 -1.32 12.90 11.69
CA GLY A 76 -0.54 11.67 11.75
C GLY A 76 -1.28 10.43 11.24
N ILE A 77 -2.34 10.61 10.45
CA ILE A 77 -3.13 9.54 9.82
C ILE A 77 -2.69 9.39 8.36
N GLY A 78 -2.25 8.19 7.97
CA GLY A 78 -1.82 7.93 6.60
C GLY A 78 -0.51 8.64 6.25
N GLU A 79 0.46 8.61 7.17
CA GLU A 79 1.81 9.12 6.97
C GLU A 79 2.57 8.22 5.98
N ILE A 80 3.47 8.81 5.18
CA ILE A 80 4.47 8.04 4.43
C ILE A 80 5.52 7.55 5.43
N LEU A 81 5.55 6.25 5.66
CA LEU A 81 6.49 5.57 6.56
C LEU A 81 7.75 5.11 5.83
N GLY A 82 7.68 4.94 4.51
CA GLY A 82 8.81 4.56 3.69
C GLY A 82 8.50 4.68 2.19
N GLN A 83 9.54 4.72 1.38
CA GLN A 83 9.44 4.81 -0.07
C GLN A 83 10.49 3.89 -0.72
N SER A 84 10.17 3.34 -1.89
CA SER A 84 11.10 2.53 -2.68
C SER A 84 10.86 2.70 -4.17
N GLN A 85 11.94 2.66 -4.97
CA GLN A 85 11.89 2.56 -6.43
C GLN A 85 12.31 1.17 -6.94
N SER A 86 12.56 0.21 -6.04
CA SER A 86 12.87 -1.17 -6.38
C SER A 86 11.63 -1.91 -6.89
N LEU A 87 11.84 -2.90 -7.76
CA LEU A 87 10.82 -3.88 -8.15
C LEU A 87 10.50 -4.89 -7.05
N GLU A 88 11.32 -4.98 -6.01
CA GLU A 88 11.10 -5.81 -4.82
C GLU A 88 11.06 -4.93 -3.56
N PRO A 89 10.07 -4.03 -3.45
CA PRO A 89 9.96 -3.16 -2.29
C PRO A 89 9.69 -3.97 -1.02
N SER A 90 10.24 -3.49 0.09
CA SER A 90 9.97 -4.06 1.40
C SER A 90 9.94 -3.01 2.50
N TYR A 91 9.15 -3.29 3.52
CA TYR A 91 9.00 -2.49 4.72
C TYR A 91 9.21 -3.37 5.95
N THR A 92 9.98 -2.87 6.91
CA THR A 92 10.19 -3.53 8.21
C THR A 92 9.33 -2.83 9.25
N PHE A 93 8.45 -3.57 9.92
CA PHE A 93 7.60 -3.03 10.97
C PHE A 93 8.42 -2.63 12.20
N ASN A 94 8.12 -1.46 12.73
CA ASN A 94 8.65 -0.97 14.00
C ASN A 94 7.79 -1.45 15.18
N GLY A 95 6.54 -1.88 14.93
CA GLY A 95 5.61 -2.41 15.92
C GLY A 95 4.72 -1.35 16.57
N ASP A 96 4.96 -0.08 16.27
CA ASP A 96 4.14 1.06 16.68
C ASP A 96 3.08 1.40 15.63
N GLU A 97 3.04 0.73 14.48
CA GLU A 97 2.03 0.95 13.44
C GLU A 97 0.69 0.30 13.79
N LEU A 98 -0.42 1.01 13.56
CA LEU A 98 -1.78 0.45 13.54
C LEU A 98 -2.03 -0.36 12.28
N TYR A 99 -1.48 0.10 11.16
CA TYR A 99 -1.46 -0.59 9.87
C TYR A 99 -0.38 0.03 8.98
N VAL A 100 0.00 -0.73 7.95
CA VAL A 100 0.79 -0.25 6.81
C VAL A 100 0.13 -0.74 5.53
N ARG A 101 0.00 0.14 4.55
CA ARG A 101 -0.49 -0.14 3.20
C ARG A 101 0.61 0.20 2.21
N ALA A 102 0.75 -0.60 1.16
CA ALA A 102 1.59 -0.22 0.03
C ALA A 102 0.72 0.37 -1.08
N GLU A 103 1.09 1.57 -1.53
CA GLU A 103 0.62 2.17 -2.76
C GLU A 103 1.76 2.18 -3.78
N ILE A 104 1.48 1.73 -5.00
CA ILE A 104 2.45 1.67 -6.08
C ILE A 104 1.94 2.56 -7.20
N MET A 105 2.82 3.38 -7.78
CA MET A 105 2.54 4.19 -8.96
C MET A 105 3.57 3.89 -10.04
N ALA A 106 3.11 3.56 -11.23
CA ALA A 106 3.94 3.44 -12.42
C ALA A 106 4.17 4.82 -13.07
N SER A 107 5.21 4.96 -13.88
CA SER A 107 5.38 6.12 -14.78
C SER A 107 4.46 6.07 -16.00
N LYS A 108 3.83 4.93 -16.26
CA LYS A 108 2.89 4.72 -17.35
C LYS A 108 1.56 5.40 -17.07
N LYS A 109 1.02 6.10 -18.08
CA LYS A 109 -0.28 6.76 -18.01
C LYS A 109 -1.41 5.72 -17.99
N LYS A 110 -2.43 5.98 -17.18
CA LYS A 110 -3.64 5.16 -17.13
C LYS A 110 -4.41 5.33 -18.44
N ALA A 111 -4.80 4.22 -19.08
CA ALA A 111 -5.48 4.24 -20.38
C ALA A 111 -6.83 4.98 -20.36
N ASN A 112 -7.65 4.76 -19.32
CA ASN A 112 -8.94 5.42 -19.13
C ASN A 112 -8.94 6.17 -17.79
N PRO A 113 -8.29 7.34 -17.72
CA PRO A 113 -8.13 8.05 -16.47
C PRO A 113 -9.41 8.79 -16.08
N TYR A 114 -9.65 8.97 -14.78
CA TYR A 114 -10.72 9.84 -14.31
C TYR A 114 -10.34 11.32 -14.50
N VAL A 115 -9.06 11.65 -14.22
CA VAL A 115 -8.46 12.96 -14.50
C VAL A 115 -7.30 12.85 -15.48
N ALA A 116 -7.22 13.77 -16.44
CA ALA A 116 -6.13 13.80 -17.41
C ALA A 116 -4.75 13.78 -16.72
N GLY A 117 -3.87 12.89 -17.22
CA GLY A 117 -2.51 12.76 -16.70
C GLY A 117 -2.33 11.76 -15.55
N GLU A 118 -3.39 11.08 -15.11
CA GLU A 118 -3.27 9.99 -14.14
C GLU A 118 -2.34 8.87 -14.62
N HIS A 119 -1.64 8.26 -13.67
CA HIS A 119 -0.78 7.12 -13.90
C HIS A 119 -1.42 5.83 -13.40
N GLU A 120 -0.96 4.69 -13.90
CA GLU A 120 -1.35 3.39 -13.40
C GLU A 120 -0.86 3.22 -11.95
N ARG A 121 -1.72 2.61 -11.13
CA ARG A 121 -1.51 2.45 -9.69
C ARG A 121 -1.98 1.09 -9.21
N ALA A 122 -1.44 0.63 -8.09
CA ALA A 122 -1.98 -0.47 -7.33
C ALA A 122 -2.02 -0.13 -5.83
N TRP A 123 -3.08 -0.56 -5.17
CA TRP A 123 -3.29 -0.41 -3.73
C TRP A 123 -3.41 -1.79 -3.11
N LEU A 124 -2.36 -2.20 -2.40
CA LEU A 124 -2.34 -3.47 -1.70
C LEU A 124 -3.18 -3.38 -0.42
N GLN A 125 -3.61 -4.53 0.12
CA GLN A 125 -4.37 -4.54 1.37
C GLN A 125 -3.57 -3.91 2.51
N PRO A 126 -4.23 -3.17 3.42
CA PRO A 126 -3.59 -2.75 4.66
C PRO A 126 -3.27 -3.98 5.51
N VAL A 127 -2.02 -4.08 5.96
CA VAL A 127 -1.53 -5.14 6.84
C VAL A 127 -1.19 -4.56 8.21
N ARG A 128 -1.26 -5.40 9.24
CA ARG A 128 -0.84 -5.04 10.60
C ARG A 128 0.46 -5.75 10.95
N PRO A 129 1.33 -5.17 11.79
CA PRO A 129 2.42 -5.92 12.38
C PRO A 129 1.88 -7.18 13.07
N GLY A 130 2.54 -8.32 12.88
CA GLY A 130 2.18 -9.53 13.62
C GLY A 130 2.37 -9.33 15.12
N LYS A 131 1.52 -9.95 15.94
CA LYS A 131 1.78 -10.05 17.39
C LYS A 131 3.07 -10.83 17.65
#